data_AF-A0A1G3XRE3-F1
#
_entry.id   AF-A0A1G3XRE3-F1
#
_cell.length_a   1.000
_cell.length_b   1.000
_cell.length_c   1.000
_cell.angle_alpha   90.00
_cell.angle_beta   90.00
_cell.angle_gamma   90.00
#
_symmetry.space_group_name_H-M   'P 1'
#
loop_
_entity.id
_entity.type
_entity.pdbx_description
1 polymer ?
#
loop_
_entity_poly.entity_id
_entity_poly.type
_entity_poly.pdbx_seq_one_letter_code
_entity_poly.pdbx_strand_id
1 'polypeptide(L)'
;MTQQIAGLLLWKNRWRFQEALDIIRRAYPYRNLSVEDLKLVLQYMFERYPKLIWASFEEEIFSKPRDLTGLYEYYFGNLSMIPDERHYLVINDEDKTPVGVLDEAFVAEHGEVGTKFVEGGSVWKIRQVYRDKVYVEPEKNPLGAIPTWIGDEIPVPFEVASEVGVILGETEERLKKGEDLDAITTDLAERYPAGKEVFHRALQEVAEQVKLGLPVPTDKRLTLERWGEFIILQSPAGHRINRAFARAIGHLLALEIGASVGVQQDPYRVVLKIRRVPLEQVELILKRLSEKDLKSLVVDAAVKTGLFKRRFLHVAKKFGAVEKDADLTSANVESLIEGLKGTAIFKEAVKTVLREDLDIVGLTALAKRIASGEIEIAVLGDVEEPSPISRIGLEEISRKSDIVPPARMRQILLKSTRARLLNEVFTVVCTDCWDYVESKKVVEMQEISCPECGSRKIGFTTDSEEDVRRLSESMRVGGEPPKRFRRMAGRITGSAELYQERGFPAVVVLAGRGIRPSDASDILKHDKIITEEMIDRILEGEKRALKRRYSG
;
A
#
# COMPACT_ATOMS: atom_id res chain seq x y z
N MET A 1 -18.24 -5.22 23.14
CA MET A 1 -19.06 -5.10 24.39
C MET A 1 -20.42 -5.77 24.27
N THR A 2 -21.21 -5.52 23.21
CA THR A 2 -22.54 -6.11 22.97
C THR A 2 -22.60 -7.63 23.22
N GLN A 3 -21.66 -8.40 22.67
CA GLN A 3 -21.53 -9.85 22.91
C GLN A 3 -21.32 -10.23 24.39
N GLN A 4 -20.58 -9.41 25.14
CA GLN A 4 -20.33 -9.67 26.56
C GLN A 4 -21.58 -9.40 27.40
N ILE A 5 -22.35 -8.36 27.07
CA ILE A 5 -23.64 -8.07 27.71
C ILE A 5 -24.64 -9.20 27.43
N ALA A 6 -24.71 -9.68 26.20
CA ALA A 6 -25.53 -10.84 25.84
C ALA A 6 -25.12 -12.07 26.66
N GLY A 7 -23.82 -12.34 26.81
CA GLY A 7 -23.28 -13.41 27.66
C GLY A 7 -23.65 -13.28 29.14
N LEU A 8 -23.56 -12.07 29.71
CA LEU A 8 -24.00 -11.80 31.09
C LEU A 8 -25.48 -12.13 31.28
N LEU A 9 -26.32 -11.82 30.29
CA LEU A 9 -27.74 -12.14 30.34
C LEU A 9 -28.02 -13.64 30.22
N LEU A 10 -27.22 -14.39 29.47
CA LEU A 10 -27.34 -15.85 29.45
C LEU A 10 -27.03 -16.47 30.82
N TRP A 11 -26.10 -15.88 31.57
CA TRP A 11 -25.75 -16.32 32.91
C TRP A 11 -26.79 -15.93 33.98
N LYS A 12 -27.27 -14.68 33.97
CA LYS A 12 -28.20 -14.13 34.97
C LYS A 12 -29.23 -13.22 34.31
N ASN A 13 -30.49 -13.31 34.74
CA ASN A 13 -31.61 -12.64 34.07
C ASN A 13 -31.59 -11.10 34.10
N ARG A 14 -31.03 -10.49 35.16
CA ARG A 14 -31.04 -9.04 35.39
C ARG A 14 -29.73 -8.58 36.03
N TRP A 15 -29.26 -7.41 35.61
CA TRP A 15 -28.04 -6.77 36.09
C TRP A 15 -28.28 -5.28 36.34
N ARG A 16 -27.58 -4.73 37.34
CA ARG A 16 -27.39 -3.27 37.47
C ARG A 16 -26.24 -2.83 36.57
N PHE A 17 -26.29 -1.59 36.08
CA PHE A 17 -25.25 -1.04 35.20
C PHE A 17 -23.88 -1.10 35.86
N GLN A 18 -23.78 -0.65 37.12
CA GLN A 18 -22.53 -0.67 37.87
C GLN A 18 -21.98 -2.09 38.09
N GLU A 19 -22.85 -3.06 38.42
CA GLU A 19 -22.46 -4.45 38.63
C GLU A 19 -21.86 -5.07 37.36
N ALA A 20 -22.49 -4.83 36.20
CA ALA A 20 -21.98 -5.29 34.92
C ALA A 20 -20.66 -4.58 34.56
N LEU A 21 -20.58 -3.27 34.79
CA LEU A 21 -19.40 -2.46 34.52
C LEU A 21 -18.18 -2.93 35.32
N ASP A 22 -18.36 -3.24 36.60
CA ASP A 22 -17.31 -3.73 37.51
C ASP A 22 -16.75 -5.09 37.08
N ILE A 23 -17.57 -5.93 36.45
CA ILE A 23 -17.12 -7.20 35.86
C ILE A 23 -16.38 -6.95 34.55
N ILE A 24 -16.97 -6.17 33.65
CA ILE A 24 -16.43 -5.91 32.31
C ILE A 24 -15.07 -5.21 32.39
N ARG A 25 -14.90 -4.24 33.30
CA ARG A 25 -13.64 -3.49 33.51
C ARG A 25 -12.46 -4.36 33.98
N ARG A 26 -12.70 -5.59 34.47
CA ARG A 26 -11.62 -6.53 34.83
C ARG A 26 -10.84 -7.00 33.62
N ALA A 27 -11.42 -6.93 32.43
CA ALA A 27 -10.73 -7.26 31.18
C ALA A 27 -9.94 -6.04 30.66
N TYR A 28 -8.67 -6.25 30.32
CA TYR A 28 -7.76 -5.19 29.86
C TYR A 28 -8.33 -4.26 28.77
N PRO A 29 -9.01 -4.75 27.71
CA PRO A 29 -9.58 -3.87 26.67
C PRO A 29 -10.67 -2.90 27.16
N TYR A 30 -11.34 -3.23 28.27
CA TYR A 30 -12.46 -2.45 28.81
C TYR A 30 -12.14 -1.75 30.13
N ARG A 31 -10.87 -1.77 30.58
CA ARG A 31 -10.44 -1.18 31.87
C ARG A 31 -10.83 0.29 32.08
N ASN A 32 -10.91 1.06 31.00
CA ASN A 32 -11.25 2.50 31.01
C ASN A 32 -12.68 2.79 30.53
N LEU A 33 -13.54 1.77 30.43
CA LEU A 33 -14.91 1.92 29.93
C LEU A 33 -15.74 2.81 30.88
N SER A 34 -16.41 3.86 30.38
CA SER A 34 -17.28 4.71 31.21
C SER A 34 -18.70 4.15 31.37
N VAL A 35 -19.49 4.71 32.31
CA VAL A 35 -20.92 4.36 32.43
C VAL A 35 -21.67 4.85 31.20
N GLU A 36 -21.27 5.98 30.63
CA GLU A 36 -21.84 6.58 29.44
C GLU A 36 -21.61 5.68 28.20
N ASP A 37 -20.43 5.08 28.07
CA ASP A 37 -20.15 4.09 27.01
C ASP A 37 -21.07 2.87 27.14
N LEU A 38 -21.28 2.39 28.37
CA LEU A 38 -22.19 1.28 28.64
C LEU A 38 -23.64 1.66 28.29
N LYS A 39 -24.09 2.85 28.69
CA LYS A 39 -25.43 3.37 28.36
C LYS A 39 -25.67 3.40 26.86
N LEU A 40 -24.70 3.86 26.06
CA LEU A 40 -24.82 3.90 24.60
C LEU A 40 -25.00 2.51 23.97
N VAL A 41 -24.28 1.50 24.47
CA VAL A 41 -24.45 0.13 23.98
C VAL A 41 -25.77 -0.46 24.42
N LEU A 42 -26.17 -0.27 25.69
CA LEU A 42 -27.45 -0.75 26.19
C LEU A 42 -28.62 -0.09 25.46
N GLN A 43 -28.51 1.21 25.17
CA GLN A 43 -29.49 1.96 24.39
C GLN A 43 -29.65 1.35 22.99
N TYR A 44 -28.54 1.13 22.28
CA TYR A 44 -28.59 0.44 20.99
C TYR A 44 -29.24 -0.94 21.09
N MET A 45 -28.85 -1.76 22.08
CA MET A 45 -29.39 -3.13 22.28
C MET A 45 -30.88 -3.14 22.62
N PHE A 46 -31.38 -2.08 23.26
CA PHE A 46 -32.78 -1.91 23.66
C PHE A 46 -33.68 -1.35 22.56
N GLU A 47 -33.14 -0.45 21.73
CA GLU A 47 -33.87 0.25 20.66
C GLU A 47 -33.93 -0.55 19.35
N ARG A 48 -32.91 -1.37 19.07
CA ARG A 48 -32.90 -2.20 17.84
C ARG A 48 -34.03 -3.23 17.82
N TYR A 49 -34.37 -3.69 16.61
CA TYR A 49 -35.29 -4.81 16.38
C TYR A 49 -34.60 -5.97 15.66
N PRO A 50 -34.78 -7.24 16.08
CA PRO A 50 -35.39 -7.64 17.35
C PRO A 50 -34.57 -7.11 18.54
N LYS A 51 -35.25 -6.86 19.66
CA LYS A 51 -34.60 -6.36 20.88
C LYS A 51 -33.65 -7.42 21.44
N LEU A 52 -32.45 -7.00 21.82
CA LEU A 52 -31.51 -7.90 22.50
C LEU A 52 -31.72 -7.88 24.01
N ILE A 53 -32.15 -6.75 24.55
CA ILE A 53 -32.33 -6.54 25.99
C ILE A 53 -33.61 -5.76 26.28
N TRP A 54 -34.05 -5.82 27.53
CA TRP A 54 -34.88 -4.78 28.13
C TRP A 54 -33.99 -3.93 29.05
N ALA A 55 -34.19 -2.61 29.09
CA ALA A 55 -33.42 -1.71 29.94
C ALA A 55 -34.32 -0.61 30.53
N SER A 56 -34.05 -0.24 31.79
CA SER A 56 -34.53 0.99 32.41
C SER A 56 -33.32 1.85 32.75
N PHE A 57 -33.22 3.00 32.08
CA PHE A 57 -32.10 3.94 32.26
C PHE A 57 -32.24 4.80 33.50
N GLU A 58 -33.46 5.01 33.98
CA GLU A 58 -33.74 5.69 35.26
C GLU A 58 -33.33 4.82 36.45
N GLU A 59 -33.65 3.52 36.40
CA GLU A 59 -33.28 2.55 37.44
C GLU A 59 -31.87 1.94 37.23
N GLU A 60 -31.19 2.31 36.15
CA GLU A 60 -29.87 1.79 35.74
C GLU A 60 -29.77 0.25 35.77
N ILE A 61 -30.77 -0.41 35.18
CA ILE A 61 -30.89 -1.87 35.12
C ILE A 61 -31.11 -2.34 33.68
N PHE A 62 -30.61 -3.54 33.38
CA PHE A 62 -30.96 -4.25 32.16
C PHE A 62 -31.26 -5.72 32.45
N SER A 63 -32.12 -6.33 31.64
CA SER A 63 -32.55 -7.72 31.78
C SER A 63 -32.76 -8.38 30.43
N LYS A 64 -33.03 -9.68 30.45
CA LYS A 64 -33.54 -10.38 29.26
C LYS A 64 -34.83 -9.70 28.77
N PRO A 65 -35.03 -9.61 27.45
CA PRO A 65 -36.30 -9.21 26.86
C PRO A 65 -37.36 -10.30 27.08
N ARG A 66 -38.65 -9.99 26.86
CA ARG A 66 -39.73 -11.00 26.90
C ARG A 66 -39.57 -12.05 25.79
N ASP A 67 -39.23 -11.59 24.59
CA ASP A 67 -38.88 -12.46 23.47
C ASP A 67 -37.37 -12.63 23.42
N LEU A 68 -36.91 -13.86 23.67
CA LEU A 68 -35.49 -14.21 23.74
C LEU A 68 -34.86 -14.49 22.38
N THR A 69 -35.66 -14.59 21.31
CA THR A 69 -35.21 -15.04 19.98
C THR A 69 -34.03 -14.19 19.50
N GLY A 70 -34.18 -12.87 19.50
CA GLY A 70 -33.12 -11.96 19.05
C GLY A 70 -31.84 -12.03 19.91
N LEU A 71 -31.96 -12.22 21.22
CA LEU A 71 -30.79 -12.37 22.11
C LEU A 71 -30.01 -13.65 21.80
N TYR A 72 -30.71 -14.78 21.61
CA TYR A 72 -30.09 -16.07 21.34
C TYR A 72 -29.48 -16.11 19.93
N GLU A 73 -30.20 -15.69 18.90
CA GLU A 73 -29.70 -15.61 17.53
C GLU A 73 -28.46 -14.72 17.45
N TYR A 74 -28.48 -13.56 18.10
CA TYR A 74 -27.32 -12.68 18.15
C TYR A 74 -26.12 -13.36 18.83
N TYR A 75 -26.31 -13.91 20.03
CA TYR A 75 -25.19 -14.46 20.81
C TYR A 75 -24.51 -15.64 20.10
N PHE A 76 -25.30 -16.60 19.60
CA PHE A 76 -24.76 -17.78 18.92
C PHE A 76 -24.30 -17.50 17.48
N GLY A 77 -24.91 -16.53 16.80
CA GLY A 77 -24.50 -16.10 15.46
C GLY A 77 -23.21 -15.27 15.43
N ASN A 78 -22.84 -14.62 16.55
CA ASN A 78 -21.71 -13.68 16.65
C ASN A 78 -20.63 -14.13 17.65
N LEU A 79 -20.37 -15.45 17.74
CA LEU A 79 -19.31 -16.00 18.59
C LEU A 79 -17.89 -15.62 18.12
N SER A 80 -17.69 -15.49 16.80
CA SER A 80 -16.42 -15.04 16.22
C SER A 80 -16.35 -13.51 16.15
N MET A 81 -15.18 -12.95 16.46
CA MET A 81 -14.86 -11.53 16.26
C MET A 81 -14.11 -11.27 14.95
N ILE A 82 -13.77 -12.32 14.20
CA ILE A 82 -13.24 -12.21 12.84
C ILE A 82 -14.43 -11.87 11.94
N PRO A 83 -14.40 -10.74 11.21
CA PRO A 83 -15.48 -10.36 10.32
C PRO A 83 -15.57 -11.36 9.17
N ASP A 84 -16.79 -11.77 8.84
CA ASP A 84 -17.06 -12.53 7.61
C ASP A 84 -16.97 -11.55 6.43
N GLU A 85 -16.02 -11.76 5.51
CA GLU A 85 -15.87 -10.95 4.30
C GLU A 85 -16.62 -11.59 3.14
N ARG A 86 -17.57 -10.85 2.57
CA ARG A 86 -18.29 -11.30 1.37
C ARG A 86 -17.48 -10.90 0.13
N HIS A 87 -17.44 -11.83 -0.82
CA HIS A 87 -16.80 -11.64 -2.11
C HIS A 87 -17.86 -11.61 -3.21
N TYR A 88 -17.68 -10.72 -4.19
CA TYR A 88 -18.52 -10.57 -5.35
C TYR A 88 -17.78 -11.06 -6.59
N LEU A 89 -18.39 -11.98 -7.34
CA LEU A 89 -17.83 -12.47 -8.59
C LEU A 89 -18.03 -11.41 -9.68
N VAL A 90 -16.95 -10.94 -10.27
CA VAL A 90 -16.99 -10.02 -11.42
C VAL A 90 -17.22 -10.84 -12.68
N ILE A 91 -18.26 -10.50 -13.44
CA ILE A 91 -18.66 -11.21 -14.66
C ILE A 91 -18.72 -10.22 -15.81
N ASN A 92 -18.05 -10.54 -16.92
CA ASN A 92 -18.22 -9.81 -18.16
C ASN A 92 -19.65 -10.01 -18.68
N ASP A 93 -20.39 -8.93 -18.86
CA ASP A 93 -21.79 -8.96 -19.24
C ASP A 93 -22.00 -9.42 -20.69
N GLU A 94 -21.00 -9.24 -21.56
CA GLU A 94 -21.06 -9.62 -22.97
C GLU A 94 -20.98 -11.14 -23.17
N ASP A 95 -20.00 -11.80 -22.56
CA ASP A 95 -19.69 -13.23 -22.77
C ASP A 95 -19.94 -14.11 -21.54
N LYS A 96 -20.39 -13.51 -20.43
CA LYS A 96 -20.65 -14.15 -19.13
C LYS A 96 -19.43 -14.84 -18.51
N THR A 97 -18.22 -14.46 -18.91
CA THR A 97 -16.98 -14.99 -18.34
C THR A 97 -16.64 -14.35 -16.98
N PRO A 98 -16.11 -15.11 -16.02
CA PRO A 98 -15.61 -14.57 -14.77
C PRO A 98 -14.31 -13.80 -15.01
N VAL A 99 -14.27 -12.56 -14.53
CA VAL A 99 -13.13 -11.65 -14.67
C VAL A 99 -12.23 -11.67 -13.44
N GLY A 100 -12.84 -11.71 -12.26
CA GLY A 100 -12.15 -11.59 -10.98
C GLY A 100 -13.13 -11.58 -9.81
N VAL A 101 -12.66 -11.14 -8.65
CA VAL A 101 -13.44 -11.12 -7.41
C VAL A 101 -13.19 -9.81 -6.69
N LEU A 102 -14.26 -9.11 -6.32
CA LEU A 102 -14.21 -7.90 -5.51
C LEU A 102 -14.66 -8.19 -4.09
N ASP A 103 -14.09 -7.52 -3.11
CA ASP A 103 -14.57 -7.55 -1.73
C ASP A 103 -15.80 -6.64 -1.53
N GLU A 104 -16.55 -6.92 -0.46
CA GLU A 104 -17.73 -6.16 -0.06
C GLU A 104 -17.47 -4.67 0.12
N ALA A 105 -16.30 -4.27 0.59
CA ALA A 105 -16.02 -2.85 0.80
C ALA A 105 -15.82 -2.10 -0.50
N PHE A 106 -15.14 -2.72 -1.47
CA PHE A 106 -15.01 -2.16 -2.81
C PHE A 106 -16.38 -1.96 -3.46
N VAL A 107 -17.24 -2.98 -3.42
CA VAL A 107 -18.61 -2.88 -3.99
C VAL A 107 -19.46 -1.87 -3.21
N ALA A 108 -19.30 -1.77 -1.90
CA ALA A 108 -19.98 -0.76 -1.08
C ALA A 108 -19.46 0.68 -1.30
N GLU A 109 -18.23 0.88 -1.75
CA GLU A 109 -17.72 2.23 -2.04
C GLU A 109 -17.98 2.63 -3.49
N HIS A 110 -17.86 1.67 -4.41
CA HIS A 110 -17.66 1.91 -5.83
C HIS A 110 -18.57 1.07 -6.72
N GLY A 111 -19.47 0.27 -6.15
CA GLY A 111 -20.41 -0.60 -6.87
C GLY A 111 -21.53 0.11 -7.63
N GLU A 112 -21.42 1.42 -7.86
CA GLU A 112 -22.41 2.18 -8.62
C GLU A 112 -22.33 1.88 -10.11
N VAL A 113 -23.49 1.89 -10.78
CA VAL A 113 -23.56 1.70 -12.23
C VAL A 113 -22.83 2.84 -12.92
N GLY A 114 -21.94 2.48 -13.84
CA GLY A 114 -21.07 3.41 -14.55
C GLY A 114 -19.71 3.62 -13.91
N THR A 115 -19.50 3.15 -12.66
CA THR A 115 -18.17 3.18 -12.05
C THR A 115 -17.20 2.33 -12.85
N LYS A 116 -16.03 2.91 -13.08
CA LYS A 116 -14.91 2.25 -13.74
C LYS A 116 -13.96 1.75 -12.68
N PHE A 117 -13.51 0.52 -12.84
CA PHE A 117 -12.45 -0.02 -12.02
C PHE A 117 -11.54 -0.87 -12.89
N VAL A 118 -10.39 -1.22 -12.37
CA VAL A 118 -9.53 -2.17 -13.06
C VAL A 118 -9.57 -3.49 -12.32
N GLU A 119 -9.48 -4.57 -13.08
CA GLU A 119 -9.33 -5.93 -12.59
C GLU A 119 -8.57 -6.72 -13.66
N GLY A 120 -7.60 -7.54 -13.25
CA GLY A 120 -6.79 -8.29 -14.20
C GLY A 120 -5.95 -7.43 -15.19
N GLY A 121 -5.81 -6.12 -14.96
CA GLY A 121 -5.10 -5.19 -15.85
C GLY A 121 -5.97 -4.59 -16.98
N SER A 122 -7.27 -4.91 -17.00
CA SER A 122 -8.24 -4.35 -17.94
C SER A 122 -9.23 -3.45 -17.22
N VAL A 123 -9.60 -2.32 -17.83
CA VAL A 123 -10.61 -1.44 -17.25
C VAL A 123 -11.99 -2.02 -17.53
N TRP A 124 -12.76 -2.15 -16.47
CA TRP A 124 -14.13 -2.65 -16.47
C TRP A 124 -15.06 -1.54 -15.99
N LYS A 125 -16.23 -1.44 -16.62
CA LYS A 125 -17.27 -0.52 -16.21
C LYS A 125 -18.47 -1.30 -15.68
N ILE A 126 -18.89 -0.98 -14.45
CA ILE A 126 -20.03 -1.64 -13.80
C ILE A 126 -21.30 -1.33 -14.58
N ARG A 127 -21.98 -2.37 -15.05
CA ARG A 127 -23.31 -2.30 -15.66
C ARG A 127 -24.40 -2.53 -14.65
N GLN A 128 -24.19 -3.50 -13.77
CA GLN A 128 -25.17 -3.89 -12.77
C GLN A 128 -24.46 -4.61 -11.62
N VAL A 129 -24.89 -4.33 -10.39
CA VAL A 129 -24.59 -5.18 -9.24
C VAL A 129 -25.87 -5.94 -8.91
N TYR A 130 -25.79 -7.27 -8.84
CA TYR A 130 -26.94 -8.11 -8.52
C TYR A 130 -26.51 -9.31 -7.69
N ARG A 131 -27.03 -9.39 -6.47
CA ARG A 131 -26.63 -10.41 -5.48
C ARG A 131 -25.10 -10.40 -5.31
N ASP A 132 -24.50 -11.58 -5.33
CA ASP A 132 -23.05 -11.83 -5.21
C ASP A 132 -22.27 -11.59 -6.52
N LYS A 133 -22.84 -10.87 -7.49
CA LYS A 133 -22.25 -10.69 -8.82
C LYS A 133 -22.20 -9.23 -9.23
N VAL A 134 -21.07 -8.83 -9.81
CA VAL A 134 -20.89 -7.53 -10.47
C VAL A 134 -20.77 -7.77 -11.96
N TYR A 135 -21.78 -7.37 -12.73
CA TYR A 135 -21.78 -7.43 -14.18
C TYR A 135 -21.07 -6.20 -14.73
N VAL A 136 -20.07 -6.43 -15.58
CA VAL A 136 -19.20 -5.39 -16.11
C VAL A 136 -19.06 -5.48 -17.62
N GLU A 137 -18.73 -4.36 -18.26
CA GLU A 137 -18.31 -4.34 -19.65
C GLU A 137 -16.87 -3.84 -19.77
N PRO A 138 -16.12 -4.27 -20.81
CA PRO A 138 -14.80 -3.71 -21.07
C PRO A 138 -14.90 -2.23 -21.43
N GLU A 139 -14.05 -1.41 -20.83
CA GLU A 139 -13.97 0.03 -21.09
C GLU A 139 -12.56 0.38 -21.60
N LYS A 140 -12.49 1.16 -22.67
CA LYS A 140 -11.20 1.58 -23.25
C LYS A 140 -10.66 2.83 -22.59
N ASN A 141 -11.53 3.64 -21.99
CA ASN A 141 -11.14 4.86 -21.32
C ASN A 141 -10.91 4.65 -19.81
N PRO A 142 -9.64 4.57 -19.37
CA PRO A 142 -9.22 4.37 -17.98
C PRO A 142 -9.43 5.61 -17.09
N LEU A 143 -9.78 6.76 -17.66
CA LEU A 143 -9.95 7.99 -16.88
C LEU A 143 -11.08 7.80 -15.85
N GLY A 144 -10.74 8.02 -14.59
CA GLY A 144 -11.65 7.82 -13.46
C GLY A 144 -11.78 6.36 -13.02
N ALA A 145 -11.01 5.43 -13.60
CA ALA A 145 -10.97 4.05 -13.15
C ALA A 145 -10.32 3.94 -11.78
N ILE A 146 -11.01 3.26 -10.89
CA ILE A 146 -10.58 3.01 -9.52
C ILE A 146 -9.69 1.76 -9.54
N PRO A 147 -8.48 1.83 -8.99
CA PRO A 147 -7.59 0.68 -9.02
C PRO A 147 -8.14 -0.48 -8.21
N THR A 148 -7.84 -1.71 -8.66
CA THR A 148 -8.21 -2.93 -7.94
C THR A 148 -7.61 -2.89 -6.53
N TRP A 149 -8.50 -2.91 -5.55
CA TRP A 149 -8.30 -3.07 -4.12
C TRP A 149 -6.87 -3.25 -3.57
N ILE A 150 -6.50 -2.34 -2.64
CA ILE A 150 -5.34 -2.47 -1.77
C ILE A 150 -5.76 -3.38 -0.62
N GLY A 151 -5.30 -4.64 -0.63
CA GLY A 151 -5.34 -5.47 0.57
C GLY A 151 -4.64 -4.76 1.73
N ASP A 152 -4.95 -5.15 2.96
CA ASP A 152 -4.28 -4.63 4.17
C ASP A 152 -2.79 -5.05 4.12
N GLU A 153 -1.97 -4.34 3.31
CA GLU A 153 -0.51 -4.40 3.38
C GLU A 153 -0.16 -4.04 4.82
N ILE A 154 0.69 -4.86 5.46
CA ILE A 154 1.15 -4.58 6.81
C ILE A 154 1.77 -3.18 6.82
N PRO A 155 1.19 -2.23 7.56
CA PRO A 155 1.63 -0.85 7.46
C PRO A 155 3.03 -0.72 8.06
N VAL A 156 3.98 -0.25 7.24
CA VAL A 156 5.27 0.26 7.69
C VAL A 156 5.07 1.29 8.82
N PRO A 157 5.60 1.01 10.03
CA PRO A 157 5.51 1.92 11.18
C PRO A 157 6.30 3.21 11.00
N PHE A 158 6.00 4.21 11.83
CA PHE A 158 6.70 5.49 11.82
C PHE A 158 8.20 5.32 12.09
N GLU A 159 8.56 4.45 13.04
CA GLU A 159 9.93 4.24 13.48
C GLU A 159 10.81 3.75 12.32
N VAL A 160 10.30 2.81 11.53
CA VAL A 160 10.99 2.26 10.35
C VAL A 160 11.10 3.32 9.25
N ALA A 161 10.00 4.03 8.95
CA ALA A 161 10.02 5.05 7.91
C ALA A 161 10.94 6.23 8.28
N SER A 162 10.94 6.64 9.54
CA SER A 162 11.80 7.70 10.06
C SER A 162 13.27 7.30 10.03
N GLU A 163 13.60 6.05 10.35
CA GLU A 163 14.97 5.53 10.26
C GLU A 163 15.48 5.53 8.81
N VAL A 164 14.63 5.19 7.84
CA VAL A 164 14.96 5.40 6.41
C VAL A 164 15.25 6.87 6.15
N GLY A 165 14.43 7.79 6.65
CA GLY A 165 14.69 9.24 6.55
C GLY A 165 16.05 9.67 7.13
N VAL A 166 16.51 9.06 8.23
CA VAL A 166 17.84 9.29 8.80
C VAL A 166 18.93 8.80 7.84
N ILE A 167 18.80 7.58 7.30
CA ILE A 167 19.76 7.01 6.33
C ILE A 167 19.85 7.90 5.08
N LEU A 168 18.72 8.41 4.58
CA LEU A 168 18.68 9.32 3.44
C LEU A 168 19.45 10.62 3.74
N GLY A 169 19.27 11.19 4.94
CA GLY A 169 19.97 12.38 5.38
C GLY A 169 21.47 12.17 5.58
N GLU A 170 21.86 11.06 6.20
CA GLU A 170 23.28 10.67 6.37
C GLU A 170 23.95 10.52 5.00
N THR A 171 23.27 9.87 4.06
CA THR A 171 23.75 9.68 2.69
C THR A 171 23.91 11.03 1.97
N GLU A 172 22.93 11.94 2.08
CA GLU A 172 23.03 13.30 1.52
C GLU A 172 24.26 14.04 2.06
N GLU A 173 24.47 14.01 3.38
CA GLU A 173 25.58 14.72 4.02
C GLU A 173 26.94 14.19 3.58
N ARG A 174 27.11 12.87 3.56
CA ARG A 174 28.37 12.21 3.20
C ARG A 174 28.70 12.39 1.71
N LEU A 175 27.72 12.26 0.83
CA LEU A 175 27.90 12.54 -0.60
C LEU A 175 28.29 14.01 -0.85
N LYS A 176 27.67 14.97 -0.13
CA LYS A 176 28.04 16.40 -0.23
C LYS A 176 29.46 16.68 0.26
N LYS A 177 30.00 15.87 1.17
CA LYS A 177 31.40 15.90 1.63
C LYS A 177 32.39 15.23 0.67
N GLY A 178 31.89 14.63 -0.42
CA GLY A 178 32.72 13.99 -1.45
C GLY A 178 33.03 12.51 -1.17
N GLU A 179 32.37 11.88 -0.19
CA GLU A 179 32.45 10.43 -0.04
C GLU A 179 31.73 9.74 -1.22
N ASP A 180 32.23 8.58 -1.62
CA ASP A 180 31.60 7.76 -2.66
C ASP A 180 30.47 6.90 -2.09
N LEU A 181 29.46 6.62 -2.93
CA LEU A 181 28.30 5.80 -2.56
C LEU A 181 28.72 4.41 -2.10
N ASP A 182 29.80 3.87 -2.64
CA ASP A 182 30.37 2.58 -2.26
C ASP A 182 30.89 2.54 -0.82
N ALA A 183 31.47 3.63 -0.34
CA ALA A 183 31.93 3.73 1.04
C ALA A 183 30.74 3.82 2.01
N ILE A 184 29.71 4.59 1.65
CA ILE A 184 28.49 4.75 2.45
C ILE A 184 27.74 3.41 2.57
N THR A 185 27.61 2.68 1.46
CA THR A 185 26.88 1.41 1.40
C THR A 185 27.61 0.27 2.11
N THR A 186 28.94 0.30 2.16
CA THR A 186 29.75 -0.64 2.96
C THR A 186 29.47 -0.44 4.45
N ASP A 187 29.51 0.80 4.93
CA ASP A 187 29.20 1.13 6.33
C ASP A 187 27.77 0.74 6.73
N LEU A 188 26.79 0.95 5.84
CA LEU A 188 25.40 0.51 6.09
C LEU A 188 25.28 -1.01 6.16
N ALA A 189 26.03 -1.76 5.35
CA ALA A 189 26.05 -3.22 5.38
C ALA A 189 26.68 -3.79 6.65
N GLU A 190 27.50 -3.03 7.38
CA GLU A 190 28.00 -3.40 8.70
C GLU A 190 26.96 -3.17 9.81
N ARG A 191 26.12 -2.13 9.67
CA ARG A 191 25.08 -1.77 10.66
C ARG A 191 23.80 -2.58 10.52
N TYR A 192 23.46 -3.01 9.31
CA TYR A 192 22.19 -3.66 9.01
C TYR A 192 22.38 -5.04 8.37
N PRO A 193 21.47 -5.99 8.61
CA PRO A 193 21.57 -7.36 8.08
C PRO A 193 21.17 -7.43 6.59
N ALA A 194 21.83 -6.65 5.74
CA ALA A 194 21.66 -6.64 4.29
C ALA A 194 23.00 -6.39 3.58
N GLY A 195 23.19 -6.99 2.41
CA GLY A 195 24.43 -6.83 1.65
C GLY A 195 24.59 -5.42 1.06
N LYS A 196 25.83 -4.97 0.86
CA LYS A 196 26.20 -3.69 0.23
C LYS A 196 25.39 -3.39 -1.04
N GLU A 197 25.23 -4.38 -1.91
CA GLU A 197 24.51 -4.24 -3.18
C GLU A 197 23.04 -3.83 -3.01
N VAL A 198 22.41 -4.23 -1.90
CA VAL A 198 21.03 -3.84 -1.59
C VAL A 198 20.97 -2.35 -1.26
N PHE A 199 21.90 -1.86 -0.45
CA PHE A 199 22.01 -0.43 -0.12
C PHE A 199 22.40 0.40 -1.32
N HIS A 200 23.36 -0.07 -2.12
CA HIS A 200 23.78 0.63 -3.33
C HIS A 200 22.60 0.82 -4.28
N ARG A 201 21.78 -0.22 -4.49
CA ARG A 201 20.54 -0.13 -5.27
C ARG A 201 19.50 0.78 -4.63
N ALA A 202 19.32 0.73 -3.32
CA ALA A 202 18.30 1.52 -2.62
C ALA A 202 18.62 3.03 -2.57
N LEU A 203 19.89 3.40 -2.70
CA LEU A 203 20.35 4.78 -2.58
C LEU A 203 20.75 5.43 -3.92
N GLN A 204 20.51 4.77 -5.07
CA GLN A 204 20.88 5.31 -6.38
C GLN A 204 20.18 6.64 -6.67
N GLU A 205 18.87 6.71 -6.44
CA GLU A 205 18.07 7.91 -6.66
C GLU A 205 18.45 9.04 -5.69
N VAL A 206 18.89 8.69 -4.48
CA VAL A 206 19.42 9.66 -3.50
C VAL A 206 20.70 10.28 -4.05
N ALA A 207 21.62 9.45 -4.55
CA ALA A 207 22.85 9.94 -5.15
C ALA A 207 22.62 10.76 -6.42
N GLU A 208 21.65 10.37 -7.27
CA GLU A 208 21.22 11.16 -8.43
C GLU A 208 20.68 12.53 -7.99
N GLN A 209 19.80 12.55 -6.99
CA GLN A 209 19.17 13.78 -6.49
C GLN A 209 20.19 14.75 -5.87
N VAL A 210 21.15 14.24 -5.10
CA VAL A 210 22.25 15.03 -4.53
C VAL A 210 23.14 15.60 -5.64
N LYS A 211 23.45 14.84 -6.69
CA LYS A 211 24.22 15.33 -7.85
C LYS A 211 23.51 16.47 -8.58
N LEU A 212 22.18 16.48 -8.59
CA LEU A 212 21.36 17.57 -9.14
C LEU A 212 21.27 18.79 -8.21
N GLY A 213 21.89 18.75 -7.03
CA GLY A 213 21.84 19.83 -6.04
C GLY A 213 20.48 19.99 -5.35
N LEU A 214 19.59 19.00 -5.51
CA LEU A 214 18.25 19.04 -4.92
C LEU A 214 18.29 18.47 -3.48
N PRO A 215 17.57 19.07 -2.53
CA PRO A 215 17.47 18.54 -1.17
C PRO A 215 16.81 17.16 -1.15
N VAL A 216 17.30 16.30 -0.26
CA VAL A 216 16.76 14.96 -0.01
C VAL A 216 15.74 15.01 1.15
N PRO A 217 14.61 14.28 1.09
CA PRO A 217 13.70 14.15 2.24
C PRO A 217 14.34 13.31 3.36
N THR A 218 14.24 13.78 4.60
CA THR A 218 14.86 13.17 5.79
C THR A 218 13.88 13.14 6.97
N ASP A 219 14.33 12.66 8.14
CA ASP A 219 13.59 12.74 9.40
C ASP A 219 13.35 14.18 9.90
N LYS A 220 14.07 15.16 9.33
CA LYS A 220 14.01 16.59 9.67
C LYS A 220 13.69 17.49 8.48
N ARG A 221 13.43 16.92 7.30
CA ARG A 221 13.08 17.69 6.09
C ARG A 221 12.02 16.98 5.27
N LEU A 222 10.92 17.66 5.04
CA LEU A 222 9.97 17.31 3.99
C LEU A 222 10.39 18.00 2.68
N THR A 223 10.20 17.34 1.55
CA THR A 223 10.36 17.98 0.23
C THR A 223 9.01 18.08 -0.46
N LEU A 224 8.77 19.22 -1.12
CA LEU A 224 7.51 19.54 -1.77
C LEU A 224 7.77 19.99 -3.21
N GLU A 225 7.19 19.28 -4.18
CA GLU A 225 7.31 19.63 -5.59
C GLU A 225 5.97 19.52 -6.33
N ARG A 226 5.84 20.24 -7.44
CA ARG A 226 4.75 20.04 -8.39
C ARG A 226 5.28 19.47 -9.68
N TRP A 227 4.62 18.41 -10.14
CA TRP A 227 4.79 17.91 -11.48
C TRP A 227 3.42 17.75 -12.17
N GLY A 228 3.16 18.60 -13.17
CA GLY A 228 1.88 18.60 -13.90
C GLY A 228 0.68 18.89 -12.98
N GLU A 229 -0.24 17.93 -12.85
CA GLU A 229 -1.40 18.02 -11.94
C GLU A 229 -1.15 17.34 -10.58
N PHE A 230 0.08 16.92 -10.31
CA PHE A 230 0.47 16.23 -9.09
C PHE A 230 1.31 17.15 -8.19
N ILE A 231 0.95 17.21 -6.92
CA ILE A 231 1.78 17.77 -5.85
C ILE A 231 2.30 16.60 -5.04
N ILE A 232 3.60 16.50 -4.89
CA ILE A 232 4.27 15.38 -4.25
C ILE A 232 4.97 15.92 -3.00
N LEU A 233 4.52 15.43 -1.85
CA LEU A 233 5.10 15.72 -0.53
C LEU A 233 5.81 14.47 -0.04
N GLN A 234 7.14 14.51 0.01
CA GLN A 234 7.92 13.45 0.61
C GLN A 234 7.92 13.61 2.13
N SER A 235 7.46 12.57 2.81
CA SER A 235 7.23 12.51 4.25
C SER A 235 7.52 11.09 4.75
N PRO A 236 8.72 10.81 5.28
CA PRO A 236 9.10 9.51 5.84
C PRO A 236 8.45 9.27 7.21
N ALA A 237 7.11 9.30 7.27
CA ALA A 237 6.32 9.22 8.50
C ALA A 237 5.56 7.89 8.66
N GLY A 238 5.70 6.96 7.71
CA GLY A 238 5.01 5.67 7.75
C GLY A 238 3.56 5.75 7.29
N HIS A 239 2.94 4.59 7.06
CA HIS A 239 1.64 4.53 6.38
C HIS A 239 0.52 5.23 7.15
N ARG A 240 0.43 5.00 8.46
CA ARG A 240 -0.72 5.46 9.27
C ARG A 240 -0.71 6.97 9.47
N ILE A 241 0.47 7.56 9.68
CA ILE A 241 0.63 9.01 9.76
C ILE A 241 0.39 9.62 8.39
N ASN A 242 1.04 9.12 7.32
CA ASN A 242 0.83 9.67 5.98
C ASN A 242 -0.62 9.53 5.50
N ARG A 243 -1.34 8.46 5.85
CA ARG A 243 -2.77 8.31 5.54
C ARG A 243 -3.62 9.35 6.26
N ALA A 244 -3.34 9.63 7.53
CA ALA A 244 -4.01 10.71 8.26
C ALA A 244 -3.65 12.09 7.68
N PHE A 245 -2.37 12.30 7.37
CA PHE A 245 -1.81 13.54 6.83
C PHE A 245 -2.41 13.88 5.46
N ALA A 246 -2.43 12.91 4.56
CA ALA A 246 -2.97 13.03 3.22
C ALA A 246 -4.47 13.36 3.26
N ARG A 247 -5.24 12.71 4.14
CA ARG A 247 -6.66 13.03 4.36
C ARG A 247 -6.85 14.44 4.90
N ALA A 248 -6.00 14.86 5.85
CA ALA A 248 -6.11 16.17 6.44
C ALA A 248 -5.84 17.29 5.42
N ILE A 249 -4.72 17.20 4.70
CA ILE A 249 -4.36 18.19 3.69
C ILE A 249 -5.36 18.17 2.53
N GLY A 250 -5.72 16.98 2.03
CA GLY A 250 -6.68 16.84 0.93
C GLY A 250 -8.05 17.43 1.28
N HIS A 251 -8.53 17.26 2.51
CA HIS A 251 -9.78 17.85 2.97
C HIS A 251 -9.71 19.37 3.09
N LEU A 252 -8.63 19.90 3.68
CA LEU A 252 -8.42 21.36 3.78
C LEU A 252 -8.35 22.02 2.41
N LEU A 253 -7.59 21.43 1.48
CA LEU A 253 -7.51 21.92 0.11
C LEU A 253 -8.87 21.87 -0.57
N ALA A 254 -9.61 20.76 -0.45
CA ALA A 254 -10.92 20.61 -1.07
C ALA A 254 -11.93 21.67 -0.60
N LEU A 255 -11.92 22.01 0.71
CA LEU A 255 -12.75 23.08 1.27
C LEU A 255 -12.38 24.45 0.71
N GLU A 256 -11.09 24.70 0.52
CA GLU A 256 -10.59 26.00 0.05
C GLU A 256 -10.83 26.21 -1.45
N ILE A 257 -10.65 25.17 -2.28
CA ILE A 257 -10.82 25.25 -3.73
C ILE A 257 -12.25 24.95 -4.21
N GLY A 258 -13.10 24.38 -3.36
CA GLY A 258 -14.47 23.99 -3.71
C GLY A 258 -14.55 22.84 -4.72
N ALA A 259 -13.51 22.01 -4.82
CA ALA A 259 -13.45 20.87 -5.73
C ALA A 259 -12.76 19.67 -5.08
N SER A 260 -12.99 18.48 -5.62
CA SER A 260 -12.38 17.26 -5.10
C SER A 260 -10.87 17.22 -5.35
N VAL A 261 -10.14 16.72 -4.35
CA VAL A 261 -8.69 16.51 -4.42
C VAL A 261 -8.45 15.01 -4.44
N GLY A 262 -7.77 14.52 -5.47
CA GLY A 262 -7.32 13.14 -5.48
C GLY A 262 -6.18 12.96 -4.49
N VAL A 263 -6.23 11.96 -3.64
CA VAL A 263 -5.22 11.74 -2.59
C VAL A 263 -4.71 10.31 -2.66
N GLN A 264 -3.40 10.16 -2.66
CA GLN A 264 -2.71 8.89 -2.52
C GLN A 264 -1.54 9.02 -1.54
N GLN A 265 -1.09 7.89 -1.01
CA GLN A 265 -0.03 7.85 -0.01
C GLN A 265 0.64 6.49 0.05
N ASP A 266 1.90 6.50 0.47
CA ASP A 266 2.68 5.33 0.86
C ASP A 266 3.43 5.63 2.19
N PRO A 267 4.35 4.78 2.70
CA PRO A 267 5.08 5.08 3.93
C PRO A 267 5.93 6.36 3.89
N TYR A 268 6.30 6.81 2.71
CA TYR A 268 7.34 7.81 2.49
C TYR A 268 6.82 9.07 1.80
N ARG A 269 5.60 9.07 1.26
CA ARG A 269 5.07 10.23 0.54
C ARG A 269 3.54 10.35 0.57
N VAL A 270 3.10 11.57 0.33
CA VAL A 270 1.72 11.96 0.06
C VAL A 270 1.66 12.57 -1.34
N VAL A 271 0.77 12.08 -2.19
CA VAL A 271 0.56 12.58 -3.55
C VAL A 271 -0.85 13.12 -3.68
N LEU A 272 -0.94 14.39 -4.09
CA LEU A 272 -2.19 15.09 -4.30
C LEU A 272 -2.37 15.33 -5.79
N LYS A 273 -3.49 14.89 -6.35
CA LYS A 273 -3.89 15.18 -7.73
C LYS A 273 -4.87 16.34 -7.72
N ILE A 274 -4.41 17.51 -8.11
CA ILE A 274 -5.14 18.77 -8.01
C ILE A 274 -4.70 19.73 -9.10
N ARG A 275 -5.67 20.33 -9.79
CA ARG A 275 -5.41 21.39 -10.77
C ARG A 275 -5.63 22.73 -10.06
N ARG A 276 -4.66 23.65 -10.17
CA ARG A 276 -4.77 25.06 -9.73
C ARG A 276 -4.67 25.33 -8.22
N VAL A 277 -3.54 24.99 -7.61
CA VAL A 277 -3.18 25.44 -6.25
C VAL A 277 -1.72 25.86 -6.29
N PRO A 278 -1.25 27.01 -5.79
CA PRO A 278 0.19 27.31 -5.68
C PRO A 278 0.88 26.44 -4.60
N LEU A 279 2.18 26.13 -4.74
CA LEU A 279 2.88 25.31 -3.75
C LEU A 279 3.00 26.02 -2.38
N GLU A 280 3.09 27.34 -2.41
CA GLU A 280 3.11 28.21 -1.23
C GLU A 280 1.84 28.07 -0.40
N GLN A 281 0.70 27.81 -1.05
CA GLN A 281 -0.57 27.58 -0.37
C GLN A 281 -0.55 26.23 0.36
N VAL A 282 -0.01 25.19 -0.26
CA VAL A 282 0.17 23.88 0.39
C VAL A 282 1.12 24.02 1.58
N GLU A 283 2.25 24.69 1.39
CA GLU A 283 3.23 24.95 2.46
C GLU A 283 2.59 25.71 3.63
N LEU A 284 1.74 26.71 3.37
CA LEU A 284 1.00 27.44 4.39
C LEU A 284 0.04 26.53 5.18
N ILE A 285 -0.68 25.64 4.49
CA ILE A 285 -1.56 24.64 5.12
C ILE A 285 -0.74 23.72 6.03
N LEU A 286 0.42 23.25 5.56
CA LEU A 286 1.32 22.39 6.33
C LEU A 286 1.78 23.08 7.63
N LYS A 287 2.21 24.34 7.52
CA LYS A 287 2.68 25.15 8.68
C LYS A 287 1.57 25.45 9.68
N ARG A 288 0.33 25.61 9.22
CA ARG A 288 -0.84 25.91 10.09
C ARG A 288 -1.61 24.66 10.52
N LEU A 289 -1.14 23.46 10.15
CA LEU A 289 -1.87 22.24 10.42
C LEU A 289 -2.04 22.00 11.93
N SER A 290 -1.05 22.37 12.74
CA SER A 290 -1.09 22.24 14.21
C SER A 290 -2.14 23.12 14.89
N GLU A 291 -2.67 24.14 14.20
CA GLU A 291 -3.69 25.05 14.72
C GLU A 291 -5.12 24.47 14.58
N LYS A 292 -5.27 23.37 13.83
CA LYS A 292 -6.56 22.75 13.53
C LYS A 292 -6.89 21.65 14.55
N ASP A 293 -8.19 21.37 14.70
CA ASP A 293 -8.64 20.14 15.34
C ASP A 293 -8.44 18.96 14.36
N LEU A 294 -7.22 18.40 14.37
CA LEU A 294 -6.85 17.29 13.50
C LEU A 294 -7.68 16.04 13.72
N LYS A 295 -8.21 15.84 14.94
CA LYS A 295 -9.04 14.69 15.23
C LYS A 295 -10.38 14.83 14.52
N SER A 296 -11.08 15.95 14.70
CA SER A 296 -12.35 16.17 14.00
C SER A 296 -12.14 16.14 12.49
N LEU A 297 -11.13 16.86 12.01
CA LEU A 297 -10.86 17.02 10.59
C LEU A 297 -10.57 15.68 9.88
N VAL A 298 -9.75 14.82 10.49
CA VAL A 298 -9.45 13.51 9.92
C VAL A 298 -10.65 12.56 10.05
N VAL A 299 -11.45 12.65 11.12
CA VAL A 299 -12.69 11.86 11.23
C VAL A 299 -13.67 12.25 10.12
N ASP A 300 -13.92 13.53 9.92
CA ASP A 300 -14.83 14.04 8.89
C ASP A 300 -14.39 13.64 7.47
N ALA A 301 -13.07 13.66 7.22
CA ALA A 301 -12.49 13.16 5.99
C ALA A 301 -12.60 11.63 5.87
N ALA A 302 -12.38 10.89 6.96
CA ALA A 302 -12.36 9.42 6.96
C ALA A 302 -13.74 8.81 6.74
N VAL A 303 -14.81 9.38 7.31
CA VAL A 303 -16.19 8.85 7.22
C VAL A 303 -16.68 8.71 5.79
N LYS A 304 -16.13 9.51 4.86
CA LYS A 304 -16.49 9.50 3.44
C LYS A 304 -15.73 8.46 2.61
N THR A 305 -14.75 7.79 3.20
CA THR A 305 -13.89 6.81 2.50
C THR A 305 -14.46 5.40 2.62
N GLY A 306 -14.24 4.53 1.64
CA GLY A 306 -14.69 3.14 1.73
C GLY A 306 -13.90 2.32 2.73
N LEU A 307 -12.69 2.75 3.13
CA LEU A 307 -12.02 2.16 4.30
C LEU A 307 -12.89 2.33 5.56
N PHE A 308 -13.50 3.50 5.76
CA PHE A 308 -14.44 3.69 6.86
C PHE A 308 -15.71 2.88 6.63
N LYS A 309 -16.29 2.89 5.42
CA LYS A 309 -17.50 2.09 5.10
C LYS A 309 -17.26 0.60 5.43
N ARG A 310 -16.11 0.04 5.07
CA ARG A 310 -15.67 -1.33 5.42
C ARG A 310 -15.66 -1.57 6.92
N ARG A 311 -14.88 -0.77 7.67
CA ARG A 311 -14.74 -0.92 9.13
C ARG A 311 -16.09 -0.73 9.81
N PHE A 312 -16.91 0.19 9.33
CA PHE A 312 -18.26 0.40 9.80
C PHE A 312 -19.14 -0.83 9.60
N LEU A 313 -19.14 -1.44 8.40
CA LEU A 313 -19.88 -2.69 8.15
C LEU A 313 -19.40 -3.83 9.06
N HIS A 314 -18.09 -3.99 9.22
CA HIS A 314 -17.54 -4.99 10.14
C HIS A 314 -18.03 -4.79 11.58
N VAL A 315 -18.06 -3.55 12.06
CA VAL A 315 -18.59 -3.23 13.39
C VAL A 315 -20.10 -3.44 13.44
N ALA A 316 -20.85 -3.00 12.43
CA ALA A 316 -22.30 -3.17 12.36
C ALA A 316 -22.73 -4.64 12.38
N LYS A 317 -22.03 -5.52 11.64
CA LYS A 317 -22.21 -6.98 11.67
C LYS A 317 -21.94 -7.54 13.07
N LYS A 318 -20.83 -7.16 13.73
CA LYS A 318 -20.51 -7.59 15.11
C LYS A 318 -21.54 -7.13 16.14
N PHE A 319 -22.21 -6.00 15.91
CA PHE A 319 -23.31 -5.52 16.75
C PHE A 319 -24.66 -6.15 16.39
N GLY A 320 -24.74 -6.90 15.29
CA GLY A 320 -25.96 -7.52 14.78
C GLY A 320 -26.94 -6.50 14.19
N ALA A 321 -26.45 -5.33 13.74
CA ALA A 321 -27.25 -4.36 13.00
C ALA A 321 -27.42 -4.76 11.53
N VAL A 322 -26.50 -5.59 11.03
CA VAL A 322 -26.42 -6.04 9.64
C VAL A 322 -26.28 -7.55 9.67
N GLU A 323 -27.13 -8.25 8.93
CA GLU A 323 -27.01 -9.70 8.75
C GLU A 323 -25.74 -10.05 7.97
N LYS A 324 -25.20 -11.25 8.20
CA LYS A 324 -23.95 -11.69 7.56
C LYS A 324 -24.04 -11.69 6.03
N ASP A 325 -25.20 -12.08 5.52
CA ASP A 325 -25.48 -12.25 4.08
C ASP A 325 -26.25 -11.06 3.47
N ALA A 326 -26.32 -9.93 4.18
CA ALA A 326 -27.04 -8.75 3.68
C ALA A 326 -26.48 -8.28 2.33
N ASP A 327 -27.37 -8.02 1.37
CA ASP A 327 -26.99 -7.46 0.08
C ASP A 327 -26.89 -5.94 0.20
N LEU A 328 -25.66 -5.44 0.27
CA LEU A 328 -25.38 -4.03 0.57
C LEU A 328 -24.80 -3.34 -0.66
N THR A 329 -25.59 -2.43 -1.22
CA THR A 329 -25.14 -1.44 -2.21
C THR A 329 -24.51 -0.23 -1.51
N SER A 330 -23.75 0.59 -2.25
CA SER A 330 -23.14 1.82 -1.71
C SER A 330 -24.14 2.76 -1.03
N ALA A 331 -25.29 2.99 -1.67
CA ALA A 331 -26.36 3.83 -1.16
C ALA A 331 -26.98 3.30 0.15
N ASN A 332 -27.07 1.96 0.29
CA ASN A 332 -27.57 1.33 1.51
C ASN A 332 -26.60 1.56 2.68
N VAL A 333 -25.30 1.50 2.42
CA VAL A 333 -24.27 1.70 3.44
C VAL A 333 -24.21 3.15 3.91
N GLU A 334 -24.31 4.12 3.01
CA GLU A 334 -24.35 5.53 3.38
C GLU A 334 -25.57 5.87 4.23
N SER A 335 -26.75 5.38 3.83
CA SER A 335 -27.99 5.55 4.59
C SER A 335 -27.90 4.91 5.98
N LEU A 336 -27.25 3.74 6.09
CA LEU A 336 -27.02 3.07 7.35
C LEU A 336 -26.04 3.83 8.25
N ILE A 337 -24.95 4.37 7.67
CA ILE A 337 -24.00 5.22 8.40
C ILE A 337 -24.73 6.44 8.96
N GLU A 338 -25.55 7.11 8.15
CA GLU A 338 -26.32 8.28 8.57
C GLU A 338 -27.31 7.94 9.69
N GLY A 339 -28.09 6.86 9.52
CA GLY A 339 -29.09 6.43 10.50
C GLY A 339 -28.50 5.95 11.83
N LEU A 340 -27.24 5.51 11.84
CA LEU A 340 -26.53 5.07 13.04
C LEU A 340 -25.54 6.11 13.58
N LYS A 341 -25.52 7.35 13.05
CA LYS A 341 -24.70 8.43 13.62
C LYS A 341 -25.04 8.63 15.10
N GLY A 342 -24.00 8.83 15.91
CA GLY A 342 -24.12 9.02 17.36
C GLY A 342 -24.33 7.72 18.17
N THR A 343 -24.69 6.60 17.53
CA THR A 343 -24.83 5.30 18.21
C THR A 343 -23.48 4.70 18.61
N ALA A 344 -23.52 3.66 19.45
CA ALA A 344 -22.34 2.89 19.81
C ALA A 344 -21.63 2.26 18.59
N ILE A 345 -22.36 1.88 17.54
CA ILE A 345 -21.80 1.31 16.31
C ILE A 345 -20.91 2.34 15.62
N PHE A 346 -21.45 3.53 15.36
CA PHE A 346 -20.71 4.58 14.67
C PHE A 346 -19.46 5.01 15.46
N LYS A 347 -19.60 5.19 16.79
CA LYS A 347 -18.47 5.53 17.66
C LYS A 347 -17.39 4.45 17.65
N GLU A 348 -17.77 3.17 17.71
CA GLU A 348 -16.81 2.07 17.65
C GLU A 348 -16.16 1.95 16.26
N ALA A 349 -16.89 2.20 15.17
CA ALA A 349 -16.34 2.25 13.82
C ALA A 349 -15.29 3.36 13.67
N VAL A 350 -15.61 4.58 14.12
CA VAL A 350 -14.66 5.70 14.15
C VAL A 350 -13.43 5.33 15.00
N LYS A 351 -13.63 4.80 16.20
CA LYS A 351 -12.53 4.38 17.09
C LYS A 351 -11.65 3.31 16.45
N THR A 352 -12.25 2.36 15.73
CA THR A 352 -11.53 1.29 15.03
C THR A 352 -10.65 1.87 13.92
N VAL A 353 -11.20 2.72 13.06
CA VAL A 353 -10.44 3.37 11.98
C VAL A 353 -9.29 4.23 12.53
N LEU A 354 -9.55 5.00 13.59
CA LEU A 354 -8.52 5.81 14.24
C LEU A 354 -7.42 4.97 14.92
N ARG A 355 -7.73 3.73 15.33
CA ARG A 355 -6.80 2.85 16.05
C ARG A 355 -6.03 1.91 15.13
N GLU A 356 -6.65 1.44 14.05
CA GLU A 356 -6.08 0.41 13.16
C GLU A 356 -5.51 1.04 11.89
N ASP A 357 -6.18 2.05 11.34
CA ASP A 357 -5.88 2.55 10.00
C ASP A 357 -5.14 3.87 9.97
N LEU A 358 -5.23 4.67 11.03
CA LEU A 358 -4.71 6.05 11.10
C LEU A 358 -3.88 6.27 12.36
N ASP A 359 -3.00 7.27 12.34
CA ASP A 359 -2.30 7.72 13.55
C ASP A 359 -2.41 9.25 13.70
N ILE A 360 -3.38 9.67 14.53
CA ILE A 360 -3.63 11.08 14.82
C ILE A 360 -2.60 11.65 15.79
N VAL A 361 -2.06 10.81 16.70
CA VAL A 361 -1.07 11.26 17.68
C VAL A 361 0.22 11.58 16.95
N GLY A 362 0.66 10.67 16.08
CA GLY A 362 1.80 10.87 15.18
C GLY A 362 1.59 12.06 14.24
N LEU A 363 0.42 12.20 13.62
CA LEU A 363 0.12 13.38 12.79
C LEU A 363 0.18 14.69 13.59
N THR A 364 -0.34 14.70 14.81
CA THR A 364 -0.32 15.91 15.67
C THR A 364 1.12 16.27 16.05
N ALA A 365 1.95 15.26 16.36
CA ALA A 365 3.36 15.47 16.63
C ALA A 365 4.09 16.01 15.38
N LEU A 366 3.86 15.40 14.21
CA LEU A 366 4.42 15.86 12.93
C LEU A 366 4.04 17.31 12.64
N ALA A 367 2.75 17.66 12.74
CA ALA A 367 2.26 19.02 12.51
C ALA A 367 2.91 20.05 13.46
N LYS A 368 3.11 19.70 14.74
CA LYS A 368 3.81 20.56 15.70
C LYS A 368 5.29 20.77 15.35
N ARG A 369 5.99 19.71 14.93
CA ARG A 369 7.40 19.77 14.51
C ARG A 369 7.60 20.61 13.24
N ILE A 370 6.64 20.55 12.31
CA ILE A 370 6.60 21.44 11.14
C ILE A 370 6.38 22.89 11.57
N ALA A 371 5.38 23.14 12.44
CA ALA A 371 5.04 24.49 12.88
C ALA A 371 6.15 25.15 13.72
N SER A 372 6.90 24.39 14.51
CA SER A 372 8.05 24.89 15.28
C SER A 372 9.30 25.12 14.43
N GLY A 373 9.33 24.65 13.17
CA GLY A 373 10.50 24.68 12.31
C GLY A 373 11.55 23.60 12.64
N GLU A 374 11.23 22.62 13.49
CA GLU A 374 12.09 21.46 13.72
C GLU A 374 12.19 20.58 12.48
N ILE A 375 11.10 20.51 11.69
CA ILE A 375 11.08 19.91 10.37
C ILE A 375 10.98 21.01 9.32
N GLU A 376 12.00 21.08 8.47
CA GLU A 376 12.05 21.98 7.32
C GLU A 376 11.08 21.51 6.21
N ILE A 377 10.45 22.43 5.49
CA ILE A 377 9.78 22.15 4.22
C ILE A 377 10.62 22.75 3.10
N ALA A 378 11.31 21.91 2.34
CA ALA A 378 12.08 22.32 1.18
C ALA A 378 11.22 22.26 -0.08
N VAL A 379 10.87 23.43 -0.62
CA VAL A 379 10.06 23.57 -1.84
C VAL A 379 10.97 23.51 -3.07
N LEU A 380 10.80 22.47 -3.89
CA LEU A 380 11.54 22.28 -5.15
C LEU A 380 10.92 23.05 -6.33
N GLY A 381 9.68 23.51 -6.19
CA GLY A 381 8.96 24.28 -7.20
C GLY A 381 8.17 23.43 -8.20
N ASP A 382 7.75 24.08 -9.29
CA ASP A 382 7.16 23.42 -10.45
C ASP A 382 8.30 22.82 -11.31
N VAL A 383 8.32 21.49 -11.42
CA VAL A 383 9.37 20.73 -12.13
C VAL A 383 8.84 20.18 -13.45
N GLU A 384 9.67 20.20 -14.49
CA GLU A 384 9.35 19.58 -15.78
C GLU A 384 9.38 18.05 -15.70
N GLU A 385 10.37 17.52 -14.99
CA GLU A 385 10.51 16.10 -14.67
C GLU A 385 10.54 15.91 -13.14
N PRO A 386 9.86 14.89 -12.58
CA PRO A 386 9.89 14.60 -11.15
C PRO A 386 11.32 14.38 -10.65
N SER A 387 11.61 14.80 -9.41
CA SER A 387 12.89 14.49 -8.78
C SER A 387 13.11 12.96 -8.68
N PRO A 388 14.38 12.49 -8.66
CA PRO A 388 14.69 11.07 -8.66
C PRO A 388 13.94 10.27 -7.58
N ILE A 389 13.82 10.79 -6.35
CA ILE A 389 13.10 10.10 -5.28
C ILE A 389 11.58 10.10 -5.52
N SER A 390 11.01 11.17 -6.08
CA SER A 390 9.59 11.21 -6.44
C SER A 390 9.22 10.27 -7.57
N ARG A 391 10.14 10.05 -8.51
CA ARG A 391 10.01 9.09 -9.61
C ARG A 391 9.65 7.69 -9.10
N ILE A 392 10.32 7.22 -8.03
CA ILE A 392 10.03 5.93 -7.36
C ILE A 392 8.56 5.83 -6.97
N GLY A 393 8.02 6.89 -6.37
CA GLY A 393 6.65 6.91 -5.85
C GLY A 393 5.61 6.97 -6.94
N LEU A 394 5.88 7.74 -8.00
CA LEU A 394 5.02 7.78 -9.18
C LEU A 394 5.00 6.43 -9.91
N GLU A 395 6.13 5.71 -9.95
CA GLU A 395 6.18 4.33 -10.45
C GLU A 395 5.38 3.37 -9.57
N GLU A 396 5.51 3.44 -8.24
CA GLU A 396 4.78 2.56 -7.33
C GLU A 396 3.28 2.83 -7.38
N ILE A 397 2.89 4.10 -7.36
CA ILE A 397 1.50 4.53 -7.54
C ILE A 397 0.97 4.04 -8.90
N SER A 398 1.74 4.16 -9.99
CA SER A 398 1.33 3.64 -11.29
C SER A 398 1.33 2.10 -11.38
N ARG A 399 2.02 1.39 -10.48
CA ARG A 399 1.99 -0.08 -10.41
C ARG A 399 0.83 -0.59 -9.55
N LYS A 400 0.57 0.07 -8.42
CA LYS A 400 -0.53 -0.23 -7.50
C LYS A 400 -1.86 0.25 -8.02
N SER A 401 -1.85 1.34 -8.79
CA SER A 401 -3.02 1.83 -9.48
C SER A 401 -2.95 1.44 -10.94
N ASP A 402 -3.95 0.71 -11.43
CA ASP A 402 -4.12 0.46 -12.86
C ASP A 402 -4.64 1.71 -13.61
N ILE A 403 -4.31 2.90 -13.11
CA ILE A 403 -4.58 4.16 -13.77
C ILE A 403 -3.64 4.20 -14.96
N VAL A 404 -4.19 4.27 -16.18
CA VAL A 404 -3.35 4.55 -17.34
C VAL A 404 -2.72 5.92 -17.14
N PRO A 405 -1.39 5.98 -17.09
CA PRO A 405 -0.70 7.24 -16.89
C PRO A 405 -1.00 8.18 -18.08
N PRO A 406 -1.25 9.49 -17.85
CA PRO A 406 -1.28 10.46 -18.95
C PRO A 406 -0.05 10.28 -19.86
N ALA A 407 -0.12 10.62 -21.14
CA ALA A 407 0.97 10.38 -22.10
C ALA A 407 2.36 10.85 -21.59
N ARG A 408 2.39 12.00 -20.90
CA ARG A 408 3.60 12.53 -20.23
C ARG A 408 4.10 11.63 -19.10
N MET A 409 3.21 11.10 -18.27
CA MET A 409 3.55 10.16 -17.20
C MET A 409 4.06 8.83 -17.75
N ARG A 410 3.48 8.33 -18.85
CA ARG A 410 3.95 7.10 -19.50
C ARG A 410 5.39 7.24 -19.99
N GLN A 411 5.73 8.35 -20.64
CA GLN A 411 7.10 8.60 -21.08
C GLN A 411 8.10 8.66 -19.91
N ILE A 412 7.71 9.29 -18.79
CA ILE A 412 8.57 9.33 -17.60
C ILE A 412 8.72 7.95 -16.97
N LEU A 413 7.64 7.16 -16.88
CA LEU A 413 7.71 5.78 -16.38
C LEU A 413 8.62 4.93 -17.26
N LEU A 414 8.54 5.06 -18.58
CA LEU A 414 9.40 4.35 -19.53
C LEU A 414 10.87 4.79 -19.38
N LYS A 415 11.14 6.10 -19.33
CA LYS A 415 12.50 6.64 -19.11
C LYS A 415 13.07 6.20 -17.76
N SER A 416 12.29 6.33 -16.69
CA SER A 416 12.62 5.94 -15.32
C SER A 416 12.96 4.46 -15.24
N THR A 417 12.04 3.64 -15.77
CA THR A 417 12.19 2.19 -15.79
C THR A 417 13.43 1.81 -16.60
N ARG A 418 13.65 2.44 -17.76
CA ARG A 418 14.87 2.23 -18.53
C ARG A 418 16.12 2.54 -17.73
N ALA A 419 16.17 3.70 -17.08
CA ALA A 419 17.31 4.11 -16.26
C ALA A 419 17.56 3.14 -15.11
N ARG A 420 16.50 2.70 -14.42
CA ARG A 420 16.55 1.69 -13.36
C ARG A 420 17.09 0.36 -13.87
N LEU A 421 16.52 -0.18 -14.96
CA LEU A 421 16.94 -1.46 -15.53
C LEU A 421 18.41 -1.45 -15.94
N LEU A 422 18.89 -0.33 -16.50
CA LEU A 422 20.30 -0.18 -16.91
C LEU A 422 21.27 0.02 -15.74
N ASN A 423 20.82 0.58 -14.63
CA ASN A 423 21.62 0.77 -13.41
C ASN A 423 21.51 -0.39 -12.41
N GLU A 424 20.69 -1.39 -12.70
CA GLU A 424 20.60 -2.61 -11.90
C GLU A 424 21.96 -3.33 -11.90
N VAL A 425 22.35 -3.86 -10.74
CA VAL A 425 23.60 -4.62 -10.58
C VAL A 425 23.29 -6.11 -10.55
N PHE A 426 24.01 -6.86 -11.38
CA PHE A 426 24.01 -8.31 -11.39
C PHE A 426 25.36 -8.87 -10.99
N THR A 427 25.33 -10.02 -10.32
CA THR A 427 26.48 -10.91 -10.25
C THR A 427 26.54 -11.70 -11.54
N VAL A 428 27.57 -11.46 -12.33
CA VAL A 428 27.86 -12.12 -13.60
C VAL A 428 28.74 -13.34 -13.35
N VAL A 429 28.48 -14.44 -14.04
CA VAL A 429 29.25 -15.69 -13.91
C VAL A 429 29.41 -16.39 -15.26
N CYS A 430 30.60 -16.95 -15.53
CA CYS A 430 30.79 -17.81 -16.69
C CYS A 430 30.24 -19.22 -16.42
N THR A 431 29.34 -19.71 -17.27
CA THR A 431 28.76 -21.06 -17.11
C THR A 431 29.50 -22.16 -17.86
N ASP A 432 30.60 -21.81 -18.57
CA ASP A 432 31.52 -22.79 -19.15
C ASP A 432 32.66 -23.15 -18.19
N CYS A 433 33.47 -22.18 -17.75
CA CYS A 433 34.59 -22.46 -16.83
C CYS A 433 34.28 -22.25 -15.35
N TRP A 434 33.24 -21.46 -15.01
CA TRP A 434 32.91 -21.10 -13.62
C TRP A 434 34.03 -20.39 -12.84
N ASP A 435 35.06 -19.88 -13.51
CA ASP A 435 36.16 -19.14 -12.86
C ASP A 435 35.92 -17.63 -12.77
N TYR A 436 35.15 -17.08 -13.72
CA TYR A 436 34.80 -15.66 -13.74
C TYR A 436 33.52 -15.40 -12.95
N VAL A 437 33.63 -14.57 -11.91
CA VAL A 437 32.51 -14.02 -11.14
C VAL A 437 32.80 -12.55 -10.83
N GLU A 438 31.89 -11.65 -11.19
CA GLU A 438 32.03 -10.21 -10.97
C GLU A 438 30.67 -9.52 -10.89
N SER A 439 30.52 -8.55 -9.98
CA SER A 439 29.35 -7.67 -9.93
C SER A 439 29.46 -6.57 -11.00
N LYS A 440 28.48 -6.47 -11.91
CA LYS A 440 28.44 -5.44 -12.97
C LYS A 440 27.08 -4.80 -13.11
N LYS A 441 27.07 -3.53 -13.55
CA LYS A 441 25.83 -2.84 -13.93
C LYS A 441 25.36 -3.35 -15.29
N VAL A 442 24.05 -3.43 -15.47
CA VAL A 442 23.46 -3.84 -16.76
C VAL A 442 24.00 -3.00 -17.93
N VAL A 443 24.14 -1.68 -17.77
CA VAL A 443 24.67 -0.81 -18.85
C VAL A 443 26.07 -1.21 -19.34
N GLU A 444 26.87 -1.88 -18.51
CA GLU A 444 28.24 -2.34 -18.83
C GLU A 444 28.25 -3.73 -19.50
N MET A 445 27.09 -4.38 -19.65
CA MET A 445 26.96 -5.75 -20.15
C MET A 445 26.53 -5.83 -21.63
N GLN A 446 26.74 -4.77 -22.42
CA GLN A 446 26.37 -4.74 -23.84
C GLN A 446 27.10 -5.82 -24.64
N GLU A 447 28.39 -5.97 -24.40
CA GLU A 447 29.23 -7.04 -24.94
C GLU A 447 30.10 -7.60 -23.82
N ILE A 448 29.73 -8.78 -23.33
CA ILE A 448 30.48 -9.47 -22.28
C ILE A 448 30.90 -10.87 -22.72
N SER A 449 32.14 -11.21 -22.42
CA SER A 449 32.74 -12.53 -22.58
C SER A 449 33.60 -12.83 -21.36
N CYS A 450 33.80 -14.11 -21.08
CA CYS A 450 34.61 -14.55 -19.96
C CYS A 450 36.07 -14.15 -20.19
N PRO A 451 36.71 -13.39 -19.28
CA PRO A 451 38.12 -13.03 -19.40
C PRO A 451 39.05 -14.25 -19.23
N GLU A 452 38.60 -15.29 -18.53
CA GLU A 452 39.40 -16.49 -18.24
C GLU A 452 39.45 -17.48 -19.42
N CYS A 453 38.31 -17.71 -20.08
CA CYS A 453 38.20 -18.74 -21.13
C CYS A 453 37.68 -18.24 -22.49
N GLY A 454 37.35 -16.94 -22.61
CA GLY A 454 36.82 -16.34 -23.84
C GLY A 454 35.38 -16.70 -24.17
N SER A 455 34.70 -17.52 -23.36
CA SER A 455 33.32 -17.95 -23.65
C SER A 455 32.31 -16.81 -23.57
N ARG A 456 31.30 -16.86 -24.44
CA ARG A 456 30.09 -16.01 -24.39
C ARG A 456 28.95 -16.61 -23.55
N LYS A 457 29.14 -17.79 -22.94
CA LYS A 457 28.19 -18.39 -22.00
C LYS A 457 28.29 -17.71 -20.64
N ILE A 458 27.63 -16.56 -20.56
CA ILE A 458 27.66 -15.69 -19.40
C ILE A 458 26.26 -15.65 -18.79
N GLY A 459 26.12 -16.22 -17.60
CA GLY A 459 24.93 -16.14 -16.78
C GLY A 459 25.00 -14.95 -15.84
N PHE A 460 23.85 -14.51 -15.36
CA PHE A 460 23.74 -13.42 -14.39
C PHE A 460 22.57 -13.64 -13.44
N THR A 461 22.73 -13.14 -12.21
CA THR A 461 21.75 -13.27 -11.14
C THR A 461 21.82 -12.08 -10.17
N THR A 462 20.74 -11.84 -9.43
CA THR A 462 20.69 -10.88 -8.32
C THR A 462 21.17 -11.46 -6.99
N ASP A 463 21.60 -12.73 -6.97
CA ASP A 463 22.16 -13.34 -5.77
C ASP A 463 23.53 -12.72 -5.42
N SER A 464 23.91 -12.79 -4.15
CA SER A 464 25.16 -12.19 -3.66
C SER A 464 26.38 -12.77 -4.36
N GLU A 465 27.40 -11.95 -4.59
CA GLU A 465 28.64 -12.39 -5.22
C GLU A 465 29.29 -13.54 -4.43
N GLU A 466 29.23 -13.48 -3.09
CA GLU A 466 29.74 -14.53 -2.21
C GLU A 466 29.04 -15.88 -2.43
N ASP A 467 27.71 -15.90 -2.50
CA ASP A 467 26.96 -17.13 -2.74
C ASP A 467 27.21 -17.70 -4.14
N VAL A 468 27.35 -16.83 -5.14
CA VAL A 468 27.68 -17.23 -6.51
C VAL A 468 29.11 -17.78 -6.58
N ARG A 469 30.08 -17.20 -5.87
CA ARG A 469 31.44 -17.75 -5.77
C ARG A 469 31.46 -19.14 -5.14
N ARG A 470 30.69 -19.36 -4.07
CA ARG A 470 30.53 -20.68 -3.43
C ARG A 470 29.89 -21.72 -4.36
N LEU A 471 28.90 -21.31 -5.16
CA LEU A 471 28.34 -22.17 -6.21
C LEU A 471 29.39 -22.47 -7.28
N SER A 472 30.11 -21.46 -7.75
CA SER A 472 31.10 -21.58 -8.81
C SER A 472 32.26 -22.52 -8.43
N GLU A 473 32.75 -22.44 -7.19
CA GLU A 473 33.67 -23.43 -6.61
C GLU A 473 33.13 -24.86 -6.69
N SER A 474 31.88 -25.07 -6.33
CA SER A 474 31.24 -26.39 -6.36
C SER A 474 31.11 -26.92 -7.79
N MET A 475 30.75 -26.05 -8.75
CA MET A 475 30.59 -26.40 -10.15
C MET A 475 31.93 -26.79 -10.81
N ARG A 476 33.04 -26.12 -10.47
CA ARG A 476 34.39 -26.44 -10.98
C ARG A 476 34.87 -27.83 -10.57
N VAL A 477 34.60 -28.23 -9.34
CA VAL A 477 35.12 -29.49 -8.77
C VAL A 477 34.21 -30.68 -9.10
N GLY A 478 32.89 -30.50 -9.03
CA GLY A 478 31.93 -31.59 -9.06
C GLY A 478 31.00 -31.63 -10.28
N GLY A 479 30.96 -30.57 -11.10
CA GLY A 479 30.06 -30.46 -12.27
C GLY A 479 28.56 -30.36 -11.93
N GLU A 480 28.15 -30.66 -10.70
CA GLU A 480 26.76 -30.59 -10.24
C GLU A 480 26.57 -29.62 -9.07
N PRO A 481 25.47 -28.81 -9.10
CA PRO A 481 25.19 -27.87 -8.02
C PRO A 481 24.66 -28.58 -6.76
N PRO A 482 25.18 -28.24 -5.57
CA PRO A 482 24.63 -28.72 -4.29
C PRO A 482 23.13 -28.46 -4.17
N LYS A 483 22.40 -29.29 -3.41
CA LYS A 483 20.92 -29.20 -3.27
C LYS A 483 20.44 -27.79 -2.89
N ARG A 484 21.19 -27.09 -2.03
CA ARG A 484 20.90 -25.69 -1.63
C ARG A 484 21.01 -24.68 -2.77
N PHE A 485 21.86 -24.92 -3.76
CA PHE A 485 22.14 -24.00 -4.86
C PHE A 485 21.48 -24.39 -6.19
N ARG A 486 20.79 -25.54 -6.31
CA ARG A 486 20.17 -25.97 -7.57
C ARG A 486 19.26 -24.92 -8.22
N ARG A 487 18.45 -24.21 -7.42
CA ARG A 487 17.57 -23.15 -7.93
C ARG A 487 18.37 -21.95 -8.46
N MET A 488 19.46 -21.61 -7.79
CA MET A 488 20.37 -20.54 -8.21
C MET A 488 21.09 -20.92 -9.51
N ALA A 489 21.67 -22.12 -9.58
CA ALA A 489 22.30 -22.65 -10.78
C ALA A 489 21.34 -22.70 -11.97
N GLY A 490 20.10 -23.18 -11.77
CA GLY A 490 19.09 -23.19 -12.82
C GLY A 490 18.73 -21.79 -13.35
N ARG A 491 18.68 -20.77 -12.48
CA ARG A 491 18.47 -19.37 -12.91
C ARG A 491 19.66 -18.84 -13.73
N ILE A 492 20.88 -19.10 -13.27
CA ILE A 492 22.13 -18.69 -13.92
C ILE A 492 22.27 -19.32 -15.30
N THR A 493 22.04 -20.62 -15.41
CA THR A 493 22.10 -21.32 -16.71
C THR A 493 21.02 -20.82 -17.66
N GLY A 494 19.79 -20.64 -17.17
CA GLY A 494 18.70 -20.10 -17.98
C GLY A 494 18.96 -18.66 -18.45
N SER A 495 19.59 -17.81 -17.64
CA SER A 495 19.97 -16.45 -18.07
C SER A 495 21.12 -16.48 -19.08
N ALA A 496 22.07 -17.40 -18.95
CA ALA A 496 23.15 -17.60 -19.93
C ALA A 496 22.61 -18.02 -21.30
N GLU A 497 21.69 -18.98 -21.36
CA GLU A 497 21.06 -19.44 -22.60
C GLU A 497 20.31 -18.30 -23.31
N LEU A 498 19.52 -17.54 -22.56
CA LEU A 498 18.80 -16.37 -23.08
C LEU A 498 19.75 -15.31 -23.63
N TYR A 499 20.84 -15.02 -22.94
CA TYR A 499 21.83 -14.05 -23.39
C TYR A 499 22.56 -14.51 -24.64
N GLN A 500 22.88 -15.80 -24.77
CA GLN A 500 23.46 -16.32 -26.00
C GLN A 500 22.53 -16.18 -27.20
N GLU A 501 21.23 -16.42 -27.01
CA GLU A 501 20.25 -16.37 -28.09
C GLU A 501 19.86 -14.93 -28.45
N ARG A 502 19.70 -14.06 -27.46
CA ARG A 502 19.07 -12.73 -27.62
C ARG A 502 19.98 -11.54 -27.32
N GLY A 503 21.17 -11.77 -26.78
CA GLY A 503 22.16 -10.74 -26.48
C GLY A 503 21.72 -9.77 -25.37
N PHE A 504 22.21 -8.54 -25.44
CA PHE A 504 21.98 -7.50 -24.44
C PHE A 504 20.50 -7.24 -24.05
N PRO A 505 19.53 -7.26 -24.98
CA PRO A 505 18.10 -7.16 -24.62
C PRO A 505 17.64 -8.17 -23.56
N ALA A 506 18.20 -9.39 -23.51
CA ALA A 506 17.86 -10.38 -22.49
C ALA A 506 18.28 -9.93 -21.08
N VAL A 507 19.45 -9.29 -20.97
CA VAL A 507 19.96 -8.75 -19.70
C VAL A 507 19.00 -7.69 -19.16
N VAL A 508 18.54 -6.80 -20.04
CA VAL A 508 17.60 -5.71 -19.67
C VAL A 508 16.24 -6.26 -19.24
N VAL A 509 15.70 -7.27 -19.92
CA VAL A 509 14.42 -7.89 -19.52
C VAL A 509 14.54 -8.56 -18.17
N LEU A 510 15.61 -9.30 -17.94
CA LEU A 510 15.83 -10.01 -16.68
C LEU A 510 16.18 -9.08 -15.50
N ALA A 511 16.61 -7.84 -15.77
CA ALA A 511 16.74 -6.79 -14.75
C ALA A 511 15.38 -6.34 -14.18
N GLY A 512 14.27 -6.71 -14.83
CA GLY A 512 12.93 -6.44 -14.32
C GLY A 512 12.63 -7.22 -13.03
N ARG A 513 11.96 -6.56 -12.09
CA ARG A 513 11.68 -7.09 -10.75
C ARG A 513 10.82 -8.35 -10.81
N GLY A 514 11.37 -9.46 -10.33
CA GLY A 514 10.66 -10.73 -10.22
C GLY A 514 10.42 -11.48 -11.53
N ILE A 515 11.01 -11.01 -12.63
CA ILE A 515 10.98 -11.69 -13.93
C ILE A 515 11.93 -12.89 -13.89
N ARG A 516 11.41 -14.07 -14.24
CA ARG A 516 12.21 -15.30 -14.35
C ARG A 516 12.72 -15.48 -15.78
N PRO A 517 13.79 -16.27 -16.01
CA PRO A 517 14.18 -16.70 -17.36
C PRO A 517 13.01 -17.24 -18.20
N SER A 518 12.11 -18.02 -17.60
CA SER A 518 10.91 -18.52 -18.28
C SER A 518 9.95 -17.43 -18.75
N ASP A 519 9.88 -16.30 -18.03
CA ASP A 519 9.00 -15.17 -18.40
C ASP A 519 9.65 -14.27 -19.45
N ALA A 520 10.99 -14.22 -19.48
CA ALA A 520 11.74 -13.32 -20.33
C ALA A 520 11.54 -13.63 -21.82
N SER A 521 11.42 -14.91 -22.19
CA SER A 521 11.16 -15.34 -23.58
C SER A 521 9.88 -14.72 -24.14
N ASP A 522 8.80 -14.69 -23.36
CA ASP A 522 7.51 -14.10 -23.75
C ASP A 522 7.58 -12.58 -23.86
N ILE A 523 8.40 -11.94 -23.03
CA ILE A 523 8.59 -10.49 -23.01
C ILE A 523 9.45 -10.04 -24.19
N LEU A 524 10.50 -10.79 -24.52
CA LEU A 524 11.44 -10.48 -25.61
C LEU A 524 10.79 -10.54 -27.00
N LYS A 525 9.90 -11.50 -27.26
CA LYS A 525 9.32 -11.79 -28.60
C LYS A 525 10.37 -11.77 -29.73
N HIS A 526 10.37 -10.76 -30.61
CA HIS A 526 11.27 -10.60 -31.76
C HIS A 526 12.24 -9.41 -31.62
N ASP A 527 12.26 -8.73 -30.47
CA ASP A 527 13.03 -7.51 -30.29
C ASP A 527 14.53 -7.81 -30.26
N LYS A 528 15.27 -7.11 -31.12
CA LYS A 528 16.75 -7.16 -31.17
C LYS A 528 17.41 -5.92 -30.56
N ILE A 529 16.61 -4.92 -30.21
CA ILE A 529 17.04 -3.63 -29.64
C ILE A 529 16.09 -3.24 -28.51
N ILE A 530 16.57 -2.40 -27.59
CA ILE A 530 15.76 -1.92 -26.46
C ILE A 530 14.81 -0.83 -26.98
N THR A 531 13.53 -1.18 -27.11
CA THR A 531 12.46 -0.27 -27.53
C THR A 531 11.62 0.19 -26.34
N GLU A 532 10.84 1.27 -26.50
CA GLU A 532 9.85 1.68 -25.50
C GLU A 532 8.78 0.59 -25.28
N GLU A 533 8.34 -0.08 -26.35
CA GLU A 533 7.39 -1.21 -26.28
C GLU A 533 7.94 -2.42 -25.51
N MET A 534 9.26 -2.62 -25.56
CA MET A 534 9.94 -3.63 -24.77
C MET A 534 9.88 -3.29 -23.28
N ILE A 535 10.20 -2.04 -22.93
CA ILE A 535 10.16 -1.56 -21.54
C ILE A 535 8.73 -1.64 -20.98
N ASP A 536 7.73 -1.32 -21.80
CA ASP A 536 6.31 -1.44 -21.45
C ASP A 536 5.93 -2.90 -21.14
N ARG A 537 6.38 -3.85 -21.97
CA ARG A 537 6.20 -5.29 -21.70
C ARG A 537 6.94 -5.77 -20.45
N ILE A 538 8.10 -5.20 -20.14
CA ILE A 538 8.82 -5.48 -18.88
C ILE A 538 7.97 -5.02 -17.69
N LEU A 539 7.39 -3.81 -17.74
CA LEU A 539 6.51 -3.30 -16.67
C LEU A 539 5.29 -4.21 -16.45
N GLU A 540 4.63 -4.64 -17.53
CA GLU A 540 3.54 -5.61 -17.45
C GLU A 540 4.01 -6.99 -16.94
N GLY A 541 5.23 -7.38 -17.26
CA GLY A 541 5.91 -8.55 -16.69
C GLY A 541 6.11 -8.43 -15.17
N GLU A 542 6.61 -7.29 -14.69
CA GLU A 542 6.80 -7.01 -13.26
C GLU A 542 5.47 -7.04 -12.51
N LYS A 543 4.41 -6.45 -13.08
CA LYS A 543 3.05 -6.51 -12.50
C LYS A 543 2.55 -7.96 -12.36
N ARG A 544 2.72 -8.78 -13.42
CA ARG A 544 2.36 -10.21 -13.37
C ARG A 544 3.20 -10.97 -12.33
N ALA A 545 4.50 -10.66 -12.24
CA ALA A 545 5.39 -11.27 -11.25
C ALA A 545 5.00 -10.92 -9.81
N LEU A 546 4.58 -9.67 -9.57
CA LEU A 546 4.05 -9.21 -8.29
C LEU A 546 2.80 -10.01 -7.92
N LYS A 547 1.81 -10.11 -8.82
CA LYS A 547 0.57 -10.88 -8.58
C LYS A 547 0.87 -12.33 -8.17
N ARG A 548 1.80 -13.01 -8.85
CA ARG A 548 2.20 -14.40 -8.51
C ARG A 548 2.79 -14.57 -7.11
N ARG A 549 3.38 -13.53 -6.51
CA ARG A 549 3.89 -13.59 -5.13
C ARG A 549 2.77 -13.54 -4.09
N TYR A 550 1.63 -12.96 -4.43
CA TYR A 550 0.49 -12.78 -3.50
C TYR A 550 -0.62 -13.80 -3.71
N SER A 551 -0.67 -14.49 -4.84
CA SER A 551 -1.63 -15.57 -5.12
C SER A 551 -1.15 -16.97 -4.68
N GLY A 552 -0.03 -17.08 -3.98
CA GLY A 552 0.66 -18.34 -3.67
C GLY A 552 0.81 -18.63 -2.20
#